data_AF-Q060M5-F1
#
_entry.id   AF-Q060M5-F1
#
_cell.length_a   1.000
_cell.length_b   1.000
_cell.length_c   1.000
_cell.angle_alpha   90.00
_cell.angle_beta   90.00
_cell.angle_gamma   90.00
#
_symmetry.space_group_name_H-M   'P 1'
#
loop_
_entity.id
_entity.type
_entity.pdbx_description
1 polymer ?
#
loop_
_entity_poly.entity_id
_entity_poly.type
_entity_poly.pdbx_seq_one_letter_code
_entity_poly.pdbx_strand_id
1 'polypeptide(L)'
;MSLRQLITPKNDDGSIDHRYVLIAKEIAELAGERVETQLRKLYVTTNNLEKESASAGLQLVIALFSVPMDERYERSKLKKHIREQLQEIGFKPSKVSKLMKAGEFYARLHGRRYDEFEYFTETELIKRQNSFLDEYFKNVSKLYELSRMSDGAIDLVRREFLDDNKVYSQAELETLCQSSPKDEHERRGRKRSATNFHEIRPTYALAAHESLAVMDDAVDESVIEKQESGQRLIKQFFQLFVSGEIEHRLDGFTPAAQADLIDEIKAGIPLLEEFVAKNKTIEVIPFH
;
A
#
# COMPACT_ATOMS: atom_id res chain seq x y z
N MET A 1 0.88 22.34 -11.68
CA MET A 1 2.02 23.10 -11.14
C MET A 1 2.50 24.06 -12.23
N SER A 2 2.55 25.36 -11.96
CA SER A 2 3.16 26.33 -12.89
C SER A 2 4.63 26.60 -12.52
N LEU A 3 5.45 26.97 -13.50
CA LEU A 3 6.87 27.27 -13.26
C LEU A 3 7.04 28.41 -12.24
N ARG A 4 6.14 29.40 -12.28
CA ARG A 4 6.07 30.49 -11.30
C ARG A 4 5.91 29.97 -9.88
N GLN A 5 4.98 29.06 -9.65
CA GLN A 5 4.77 28.44 -8.33
C GLN A 5 5.95 27.58 -7.88
N LEU A 6 6.65 26.94 -8.83
CA LEU A 6 7.82 26.10 -8.54
C LEU A 6 9.01 26.91 -8.04
N ILE A 7 9.30 28.05 -8.67
CA ILE A 7 10.51 28.83 -8.40
C ILE A 7 10.29 29.95 -7.37
N THR A 8 9.04 30.29 -7.04
CA THR A 8 8.77 31.33 -6.05
C THR A 8 9.21 30.83 -4.67
N PRO A 9 10.11 31.53 -3.98
CA PRO A 9 10.49 31.22 -2.61
C PRO A 9 9.28 31.10 -1.68
N LYS A 10 9.41 30.23 -0.68
CA LYS A 10 8.41 30.04 0.37
C LYS A 10 8.95 30.55 1.70
N ASN A 11 8.06 31.06 2.54
CA ASN A 11 8.35 31.42 3.92
C ASN A 11 8.54 30.15 4.77
N ASP A 12 9.01 30.32 6.01
CA ASP A 12 9.22 29.21 6.97
C ASP A 12 7.94 28.43 7.30
N ASP A 13 6.76 29.02 7.11
CA ASP A 13 5.45 28.39 7.26
C ASP A 13 4.97 27.67 5.98
N GLY A 14 5.74 27.73 4.89
CA GLY A 14 5.41 27.12 3.60
C GLY A 14 4.52 27.97 2.70
N SER A 15 4.06 29.15 3.17
CA SER A 15 3.33 30.11 2.33
C SER A 15 4.25 30.72 1.26
N ILE A 16 3.66 31.19 0.15
CA ILE A 16 4.41 31.85 -0.92
C ILE A 16 4.92 33.20 -0.41
N ASP A 17 6.21 33.48 -0.61
CA ASP A 17 6.74 34.82 -0.34
C ASP A 17 6.35 35.77 -1.48
N HIS A 18 5.29 36.55 -1.24
CA HIS A 18 4.71 37.47 -2.21
C HIS A 18 5.69 38.52 -2.75
N ARG A 19 6.78 38.82 -2.02
CA ARG A 19 7.81 39.78 -2.47
C ARG A 19 8.50 39.34 -3.75
N TYR A 20 8.59 38.03 -3.99
CA TYR A 20 9.30 37.46 -5.14
C TYR A 20 8.39 37.06 -6.29
N VAL A 21 7.06 37.23 -6.17
CA VAL A 21 6.09 36.78 -7.19
C VAL A 21 6.31 37.49 -8.54
N LEU A 22 6.58 38.79 -8.52
CA LEU A 22 6.84 39.55 -9.76
C LEU A 22 8.13 39.10 -10.44
N ILE A 23 9.21 38.94 -9.67
CA ILE A 23 10.50 38.47 -10.18
C ILE A 23 10.39 37.03 -10.72
N ALA A 24 9.70 36.14 -10.00
CA ALA A 24 9.44 34.78 -10.46
C ALA A 24 8.61 34.75 -11.76
N LYS A 25 7.66 35.68 -11.91
CA LYS A 25 6.92 35.85 -13.15
C LYS A 25 7.83 36.25 -14.30
N GLU A 26 8.69 37.24 -14.12
CA GLU A 26 9.66 37.69 -15.14
C GLU A 26 10.64 36.58 -15.52
N ILE A 27 11.19 35.83 -14.55
CA ILE A 27 12.07 34.67 -14.81
C ILE A 27 11.34 33.61 -15.63
N ALA A 28 10.09 33.29 -15.28
CA ALA A 28 9.30 32.30 -16.02
C ALA A 28 8.99 32.75 -17.45
N GLU A 29 8.71 34.04 -17.66
CA GLU A 29 8.50 34.62 -18.99
C GLU A 29 9.77 34.60 -19.84
N LEU A 30 10.94 34.90 -19.25
CA LEU A 30 12.24 34.80 -19.90
C LEU A 30 12.64 33.36 -20.25
N ALA A 31 12.36 32.40 -19.37
CA ALA A 31 12.63 30.98 -19.63
C ALA A 31 11.74 30.43 -20.76
N GLY A 32 10.53 30.98 -20.91
CA GLY A 32 9.59 30.64 -21.95
C GLY A 32 8.83 29.33 -21.70
N GLU A 33 7.71 29.20 -22.41
CA GLU A 33 6.74 28.10 -22.25
C GLU A 33 7.34 26.71 -22.51
N ARG A 34 8.34 26.63 -23.41
CA ARG A 34 9.03 25.36 -23.71
C ARG A 34 9.71 24.79 -22.46
N VAL A 35 10.36 25.63 -21.65
CA VAL A 35 11.06 25.19 -20.42
C VAL A 35 10.03 24.74 -19.39
N GLU A 36 8.98 25.52 -19.17
CA GLU A 36 7.89 25.15 -18.25
C GLU A 36 7.25 23.81 -18.63
N THR A 37 6.99 23.60 -19.92
CA THR A 37 6.40 22.35 -20.43
C THR A 37 7.32 21.15 -20.16
N GLN A 38 8.63 21.29 -20.42
CA GLN A 38 9.59 20.21 -20.19
C GLN A 38 9.75 19.87 -18.70
N LEU A 39 9.83 20.89 -17.82
CA LEU A 39 9.92 20.67 -16.38
C LEU A 39 8.65 20.02 -15.83
N ARG A 40 7.46 20.45 -16.31
CA ARG A 40 6.20 19.82 -15.94
C ARG A 40 6.13 18.36 -16.41
N LYS A 41 6.56 18.09 -17.64
CA LYS A 41 6.63 16.72 -18.17
C LYS A 41 7.55 15.86 -17.29
N LEU A 42 8.74 16.35 -16.98
CA LEU A 42 9.68 15.66 -16.10
C LEU A 42 9.05 15.33 -14.75
N TYR A 43 8.42 16.31 -14.09
CA TYR A 43 7.75 16.11 -12.80
C TYR A 43 6.65 15.04 -12.84
N VAL A 44 5.80 15.06 -13.87
CA VAL A 44 4.72 14.08 -14.02
C VAL A 44 5.29 12.69 -14.27
N THR A 45 6.25 12.58 -15.20
CA THR A 45 6.87 11.30 -15.54
C THR A 45 7.58 10.68 -14.34
N THR A 46 8.36 11.45 -13.58
CA THR A 46 9.06 10.92 -12.40
C THR A 46 8.10 10.49 -11.30
N ASN A 47 7.03 11.24 -11.05
CA ASN A 47 6.00 10.84 -10.08
C ASN A 47 5.26 9.56 -10.51
N ASN A 48 4.96 9.41 -11.80
CA ASN A 48 4.30 8.20 -12.30
C ASN A 48 5.22 6.99 -12.19
N LEU A 49 6.49 7.13 -12.59
CA LEU A 49 7.49 6.08 -12.43
C LEU A 49 7.69 5.68 -10.96
N GLU A 50 7.73 6.66 -10.06
CA GLU A 50 7.80 6.43 -8.61
C GLU A 50 6.57 5.63 -8.11
N LYS A 51 5.36 5.98 -8.57
CA LYS A 51 4.12 5.30 -8.22
C LYS A 51 4.09 3.86 -8.75
N GLU A 52 4.44 3.66 -10.01
CA GLU A 52 4.50 2.34 -10.66
C GLU A 52 5.55 1.44 -10.02
N SER A 53 6.67 2.02 -9.56
CA SER A 53 7.78 1.29 -8.93
C SER A 53 7.60 1.09 -7.42
N ALA A 54 6.56 1.66 -6.80
CA ALA A 54 6.38 1.62 -5.34
C ALA A 54 6.26 0.20 -4.79
N SER A 55 5.62 -0.71 -5.53
CA SER A 55 5.49 -2.12 -5.15
C SER A 55 6.85 -2.84 -5.13
N ALA A 56 7.71 -2.59 -6.13
CA ALA A 56 9.06 -3.14 -6.18
C ALA A 56 9.93 -2.61 -5.03
N GLY A 57 9.83 -1.29 -4.75
CA GLY A 57 10.48 -0.70 -3.58
C GLY A 57 10.01 -1.32 -2.26
N LEU A 58 8.72 -1.59 -2.12
CA LEU A 58 8.16 -2.24 -0.94
C LEU A 58 8.66 -3.69 -0.80
N GLN A 59 8.70 -4.45 -1.89
CA GLN A 59 9.21 -5.84 -1.89
C GLN A 59 10.68 -5.91 -1.45
N LEU A 60 11.52 -4.98 -1.93
CA LEU A 60 12.92 -4.90 -1.49
C LEU A 60 13.01 -4.68 0.03
N VAL A 61 12.18 -3.80 0.58
CA VAL A 61 12.13 -3.55 2.03
C VAL A 61 11.62 -4.79 2.77
N ILE A 62 10.58 -5.46 2.28
CA ILE A 62 10.09 -6.72 2.88
C ILE A 62 11.22 -7.75 2.92
N ALA A 63 11.97 -7.92 1.83
CA ALA A 63 13.11 -8.83 1.77
C ALA A 63 14.16 -8.48 2.84
N LEU A 64 14.53 -7.20 2.98
CA LEU A 64 15.45 -6.72 4.02
C LEU A 64 15.01 -7.17 5.43
N PHE A 65 13.72 -7.06 5.75
CA PHE A 65 13.21 -7.40 7.07
C PHE A 65 12.92 -8.89 7.28
N SER A 66 12.73 -9.64 6.19
CA SER A 66 12.45 -11.08 6.20
C SER A 66 13.71 -11.95 6.28
N VAL A 67 14.85 -11.44 5.81
CA VAL A 67 16.13 -12.15 5.94
C VAL A 67 16.55 -12.20 7.43
N PRO A 68 16.80 -13.39 8.00
CA PRO A 68 17.36 -13.50 9.34
C PRO A 68 18.78 -12.92 9.34
N MET A 69 19.08 -12.09 10.33
CA MET A 69 20.41 -11.51 10.53
C MET A 69 20.77 -11.70 12.00
N ASP A 70 21.95 -12.25 12.25
CA ASP A 70 22.39 -12.59 13.60
C ASP A 70 22.73 -11.34 14.42
N GLU A 71 23.18 -10.28 13.74
CA GLU A 71 23.68 -9.07 14.41
C GLU A 71 22.81 -7.84 14.13
N ARG A 72 22.41 -7.14 15.20
CA ARG A 72 21.58 -5.93 15.12
C ARG A 72 22.22 -4.82 14.27
N TYR A 73 23.55 -4.74 14.25
CA TYR A 73 24.24 -3.69 13.50
C TYR A 73 24.16 -3.92 11.98
N GLU A 74 24.13 -5.17 11.50
CA GLU A 74 24.03 -5.51 10.07
C GLU A 74 22.73 -4.96 9.51
N ARG A 75 21.62 -5.25 10.20
CA ARG A 75 20.29 -4.74 9.86
C ARG A 75 20.26 -3.22 9.85
N SER A 76 20.87 -2.57 10.85
CA SER A 76 20.93 -1.09 10.91
C SER A 76 21.69 -0.50 9.72
N LYS A 77 22.84 -1.09 9.37
CA LYS A 77 23.68 -0.66 8.25
C LYS A 77 22.97 -0.84 6.91
N LEU A 78 22.34 -1.99 6.68
CA LEU A 78 21.56 -2.25 5.46
C LEU A 78 20.32 -1.39 5.37
N LYS A 79 19.61 -1.15 6.49
CA LYS A 79 18.46 -0.23 6.56
C LYS A 79 18.85 1.19 6.11
N LYS A 80 20.00 1.68 6.56
CA LYS A 80 20.53 2.98 6.15
C LYS A 80 20.90 2.98 4.67
N HIS A 81 21.66 1.99 4.22
CA HIS A 81 22.11 1.92 2.84
C HIS A 81 20.95 1.79 1.84
N ILE A 82 19.98 0.90 2.08
CA ILE A 82 18.80 0.75 1.22
C ILE A 82 17.98 2.03 1.17
N ARG A 83 17.85 2.76 2.29
CA ARG A 83 17.18 4.07 2.29
C ARG A 83 17.89 5.07 1.38
N GLU A 84 19.22 5.15 1.45
CA GLU A 84 20.03 6.04 0.61
C GLU A 84 19.91 5.64 -0.87
N GLN A 85 19.99 4.35 -1.18
CA GLN A 85 19.88 3.85 -2.55
C GLN A 85 18.47 4.06 -3.15
N LEU A 86 17.41 3.88 -2.37
CA LEU A 86 16.05 4.19 -2.83
C LEU A 86 15.89 5.69 -3.16
N GLN A 87 16.53 6.58 -2.40
CA GLN A 87 16.52 8.01 -2.70
C GLN A 87 17.36 8.33 -3.95
N GLU A 88 18.51 7.69 -4.10
CA GLU A 88 19.40 7.85 -5.24
C GLU A 88 18.74 7.47 -6.58
N ILE A 89 17.93 6.41 -6.60
CA ILE A 89 17.16 6.01 -7.79
C ILE A 89 15.91 6.85 -8.06
N GLY A 90 15.59 7.82 -7.18
CA GLY A 90 14.56 8.82 -7.42
C GLY A 90 13.31 8.76 -6.53
N PHE A 91 13.26 7.89 -5.51
CA PHE A 91 12.17 7.98 -4.53
C PHE A 91 12.34 9.18 -3.61
N LYS A 92 11.25 9.87 -3.30
CA LYS A 92 11.27 10.99 -2.35
C LYS A 92 11.55 10.49 -0.93
N PRO A 93 12.29 11.23 -0.09
CA PRO A 93 12.61 10.80 1.28
C PRO A 93 11.38 10.44 2.13
N SER A 94 10.28 11.16 1.94
CA SER A 94 9.01 10.89 2.61
C SER A 94 8.40 9.55 2.16
N LYS A 95 8.45 9.23 0.87
CA LYS A 95 7.97 7.95 0.30
C LYS A 95 8.85 6.78 0.71
N VAL A 96 10.18 6.97 0.74
CA VAL A 96 11.10 5.97 1.28
C VAL A 96 10.78 5.68 2.75
N SER A 97 10.55 6.72 3.56
CA SER A 97 10.15 6.52 4.96
C SER A 97 8.84 5.72 5.11
N LYS A 98 7.87 5.94 4.20
CA LYS A 98 6.64 5.13 4.15
C LYS A 98 6.92 3.67 3.79
N LEU A 99 7.69 3.43 2.74
CA LEU A 99 8.11 2.08 2.31
C LEU A 99 8.80 1.33 3.45
N MET A 100 9.74 1.98 4.15
CA MET A 100 10.47 1.37 5.26
C MET A 100 9.54 0.91 6.40
N LYS A 101 8.60 1.77 6.84
CA LYS A 101 7.66 1.41 7.92
C LYS A 101 6.66 0.33 7.46
N ALA A 102 6.14 0.43 6.24
CA ALA A 102 5.18 -0.53 5.68
C ALA A 102 5.80 -1.93 5.48
N GLY A 103 7.00 -2.00 4.91
CA GLY A 103 7.68 -3.28 4.68
C GLY A 103 8.16 -3.94 5.98
N GLU A 104 8.62 -3.16 6.96
CA GLU A 104 8.93 -3.66 8.31
C GLU A 104 7.69 -4.25 8.99
N PHE A 105 6.54 -3.58 8.88
CA PHE A 105 5.27 -4.06 9.40
C PHE A 105 4.83 -5.37 8.74
N TYR A 106 4.86 -5.44 7.40
CA TYR A 106 4.49 -6.63 6.66
C TYR A 106 5.37 -7.82 7.04
N ALA A 107 6.69 -7.67 6.94
CA ALA A 107 7.64 -8.76 7.23
C ALA A 107 7.55 -9.26 8.69
N ARG A 108 7.19 -8.37 9.62
CA ARG A 108 6.99 -8.74 11.03
C ARG A 108 5.80 -9.66 11.24
N LEU A 109 4.73 -9.50 10.46
CA LEU A 109 3.46 -10.22 10.65
C LEU A 109 3.26 -11.37 9.66
N HIS A 110 3.84 -11.28 8.47
CA HIS A 110 3.68 -12.29 7.43
C HIS A 110 4.27 -13.64 7.87
N GLY A 111 3.52 -14.71 7.65
CA GLY A 111 3.91 -16.06 8.08
C GLY A 111 3.79 -16.29 9.59
N ARG A 112 3.22 -15.35 10.35
CA ARG A 112 2.91 -15.53 11.77
C ARG A 112 1.41 -15.72 11.95
N ARG A 113 1.04 -16.50 12.95
CA ARG A 113 -0.35 -16.51 13.45
C ARG A 113 -0.62 -15.26 14.26
N TYR A 114 -1.86 -14.80 14.25
CA TYR A 114 -2.37 -13.89 15.27
C TYR A 114 -3.02 -14.69 16.40
N ASP A 115 -3.13 -14.08 17.57
CA ASP A 115 -3.80 -14.71 18.71
C ASP A 115 -5.32 -14.60 18.54
N GLU A 116 -5.96 -15.73 18.24
CA GLU A 116 -7.41 -15.89 18.18
C GLU A 116 -7.81 -17.24 18.81
N PHE A 117 -9.04 -17.31 19.33
CA PHE A 117 -9.51 -18.46 20.11
C PHE A 117 -9.67 -19.73 19.29
N GLU A 118 -9.11 -20.82 19.84
CA GLU A 118 -9.30 -22.30 19.75
C GLU A 118 -10.00 -23.00 18.57
N TYR A 119 -10.58 -22.32 17.58
CA TYR A 119 -11.37 -22.96 16.51
C TYR A 119 -10.61 -23.16 15.19
N PHE A 120 -9.40 -22.61 15.05
CA PHE A 120 -8.61 -22.68 13.82
C PHE A 120 -7.27 -23.38 14.05
N THR A 121 -6.83 -24.12 13.04
CA THR A 121 -5.48 -24.66 12.98
C THR A 121 -4.45 -23.53 12.81
N GLU A 122 -3.20 -23.78 13.19
CA GLU A 122 -2.13 -22.80 13.03
C GLU A 122 -1.95 -22.37 11.56
N THR A 123 -2.09 -23.32 10.63
CA THR A 123 -1.96 -23.07 9.19
C THR A 123 -3.08 -22.17 8.67
N GLU A 124 -4.31 -22.34 9.17
CA GLU A 124 -5.44 -21.48 8.83
C GLU A 124 -5.26 -20.06 9.39
N LEU A 125 -4.77 -19.92 10.62
CA LEU A 125 -4.48 -18.61 11.22
C LEU A 125 -3.41 -17.85 10.43
N ILE A 126 -2.35 -18.53 10.01
CA ILE A 126 -1.31 -17.95 9.15
C ILE A 126 -1.90 -17.54 7.79
N LYS A 127 -2.72 -18.41 7.18
CA LYS A 127 -3.36 -18.12 5.88
C LYS A 127 -4.28 -16.89 5.98
N ARG A 128 -5.07 -16.78 7.05
CA ARG A 128 -5.92 -15.62 7.34
C ARG A 128 -5.09 -14.36 7.56
N GLN A 129 -4.05 -14.42 8.38
CA GLN A 129 -3.12 -13.30 8.59
C GLN A 129 -2.52 -12.81 7.27
N ASN A 130 -2.05 -13.73 6.44
CA ASN A 130 -1.46 -13.39 5.15
C ASN A 130 -2.51 -12.79 4.21
N SER A 131 -3.73 -13.32 4.16
CA SER A 131 -4.81 -12.75 3.34
C SER A 131 -5.14 -11.30 3.70
N PHE A 132 -5.18 -10.99 4.99
CA PHE A 132 -5.30 -9.61 5.49
C PHE A 132 -4.13 -8.74 5.01
N LEU A 133 -2.90 -9.19 5.20
CA LEU A 133 -1.72 -8.42 4.78
C LEU A 133 -1.66 -8.23 3.25
N ASP A 134 -2.00 -9.25 2.48
CA ASP A 134 -2.00 -9.25 1.01
C ASP A 134 -3.02 -8.27 0.44
N GLU A 135 -4.20 -8.15 1.06
CA GLU A 135 -5.20 -7.16 0.67
C GLU A 135 -4.65 -5.74 0.82
N TYR A 136 -4.04 -5.44 1.97
CA TYR A 136 -3.49 -4.11 2.23
C TYR A 136 -2.13 -3.87 1.54
N PHE A 137 -1.41 -4.91 1.13
CA PHE A 137 -0.18 -4.83 0.35
C PHE A 137 -0.39 -4.20 -1.03
N LYS A 138 -1.59 -4.34 -1.62
CA LYS A 138 -1.97 -3.72 -2.90
C LYS A 138 -1.79 -2.20 -2.90
N ASN A 139 -1.80 -1.55 -1.73
CA ASN A 139 -1.56 -0.12 -1.60
C ASN A 139 -0.62 0.17 -0.42
N VAL A 140 0.61 0.58 -0.74
CA VAL A 140 1.66 0.96 0.21
C VAL A 140 1.17 1.96 1.26
N SER A 141 0.33 2.93 0.88
CA SER A 141 -0.19 3.93 1.81
C SER A 141 -1.10 3.30 2.86
N LYS A 142 -1.98 2.37 2.48
CA LYS A 142 -2.85 1.69 3.45
C LYS A 142 -2.02 0.86 4.45
N LEU A 143 -1.06 0.10 3.95
CA LEU A 143 -0.15 -0.69 4.79
C LEU A 143 0.71 0.19 5.70
N TYR A 144 1.12 1.36 5.21
CA TYR A 144 1.81 2.37 6.01
C TYR A 144 0.93 2.91 7.13
N GLU A 145 -0.34 3.21 6.91
CA GLU A 145 -1.23 3.67 7.99
C GLU A 145 -1.44 2.58 9.05
N LEU A 146 -1.64 1.31 8.63
CA LEU A 146 -1.68 0.18 9.56
C LEU A 146 -0.41 0.08 10.42
N SER A 147 0.78 0.30 9.83
CA SER A 147 2.06 0.24 10.56
C SER A 147 2.18 1.25 11.70
N ARG A 148 1.34 2.29 11.70
CA ARG A 148 1.32 3.40 12.66
C ARG A 148 0.17 3.32 13.66
N MET A 149 -0.67 2.29 13.58
CA MET A 149 -1.75 2.05 14.52
C MET A 149 -1.26 1.26 15.73
N SER A 150 -1.99 1.37 16.85
CA SER A 150 -1.82 0.46 17.98
C SER A 150 -2.21 -0.96 17.58
N ASP A 151 -1.65 -1.96 18.28
CA ASP A 151 -1.95 -3.36 17.98
C ASP A 151 -3.45 -3.67 18.10
N GLY A 152 -4.14 -3.08 19.08
CA GLY A 152 -5.60 -3.21 19.23
C GLY A 152 -6.42 -2.64 18.07
N ALA A 153 -5.96 -1.54 17.44
CA ALA A 153 -6.63 -0.99 16.26
C ALA A 153 -6.33 -1.86 15.01
N ILE A 154 -5.12 -2.40 14.88
CA ILE A 154 -4.81 -3.36 13.83
C ILE A 154 -5.68 -4.62 13.97
N ASP A 155 -5.87 -5.11 15.19
CA ASP A 155 -6.71 -6.29 15.47
C ASP A 155 -8.20 -6.02 15.22
N LEU A 156 -8.67 -4.77 15.39
CA LEU A 156 -10.02 -4.37 14.99
C LEU A 156 -10.17 -4.45 13.47
N VAL A 157 -9.27 -3.79 12.72
CA VAL A 157 -9.32 -3.81 11.24
C VAL A 157 -9.20 -5.23 10.71
N ARG A 158 -8.35 -6.06 11.33
CA ARG A 158 -8.20 -7.47 10.95
C ARG A 158 -9.48 -8.26 11.17
N ARG A 159 -10.13 -8.12 12.33
CA ARG A 159 -11.40 -8.82 12.62
C ARG A 159 -12.50 -8.39 11.66
N GLU A 160 -12.70 -7.09 11.47
CA GLU A 160 -13.72 -6.61 10.51
C GLU A 160 -13.42 -7.03 9.06
N PHE A 161 -12.15 -7.18 8.69
CA PHE A 161 -11.79 -7.77 7.40
C PHE A 161 -12.13 -9.26 7.33
N LEU A 162 -11.77 -10.05 8.35
CA LEU A 162 -11.94 -11.51 8.32
C LEU A 162 -13.38 -11.96 8.54
N ASP A 163 -14.14 -11.24 9.37
CA ASP A 163 -15.51 -11.59 9.75
C ASP A 163 -16.53 -10.90 8.84
N ASP A 164 -16.33 -9.62 8.51
CA ASP A 164 -17.30 -8.80 7.76
C ASP A 164 -16.88 -8.52 6.31
N ASN A 165 -15.71 -9.02 5.87
CA ASN A 165 -15.09 -8.69 4.57
C ASN A 165 -14.90 -7.18 4.35
N LYS A 166 -14.78 -6.39 5.42
CA LYS A 166 -14.64 -4.94 5.33
C LYS A 166 -13.20 -4.56 4.97
N VAL A 167 -13.04 -3.93 3.81
CA VAL A 167 -11.76 -3.36 3.37
C VAL A 167 -11.78 -1.85 3.56
N TYR A 168 -11.00 -1.36 4.53
CA TYR A 168 -10.88 0.06 4.79
C TYR A 168 -10.21 0.81 3.61
N SER A 169 -10.75 1.97 3.28
CA SER A 169 -10.10 2.97 2.44
C SER A 169 -8.88 3.60 3.15
N GLN A 170 -8.04 4.31 2.40
CA GLN A 170 -6.89 5.00 3.02
C GLN A 170 -7.36 6.07 4.02
N ALA A 171 -8.38 6.86 3.68
CA ALA A 171 -8.90 7.92 4.54
C ALA A 171 -9.44 7.37 5.87
N GLU A 172 -10.18 6.26 5.83
CA GLU A 172 -10.69 5.62 7.06
C GLU A 172 -9.56 5.10 7.95
N LEU A 173 -8.50 4.53 7.35
CA LEU A 173 -7.31 4.12 8.10
C LEU A 173 -6.58 5.33 8.69
N GLU A 174 -6.49 6.45 7.98
CA GLU A 174 -5.89 7.67 8.51
C GLU A 174 -6.68 8.20 9.72
N THR A 175 -8.01 8.21 9.65
CA THR A 175 -8.89 8.57 10.77
C THR A 175 -8.73 7.61 11.94
N LEU A 176 -8.72 6.30 11.69
CA LEU A 176 -8.52 5.31 12.76
C LEU A 176 -7.13 5.42 13.41
N CYS A 177 -6.11 5.73 12.61
CA CYS A 177 -4.76 6.00 13.12
C CYS A 177 -4.69 7.32 13.92
N GLN A 178 -5.57 8.30 13.66
CA GLN A 178 -5.73 9.49 14.51
C GLN A 178 -6.29 9.13 15.89
N SER A 179 -7.30 8.26 15.96
CA SER A 179 -7.92 7.86 17.22
C SER A 179 -7.12 6.82 18.01
N SER A 180 -6.30 6.01 17.33
CA SER A 180 -5.56 4.90 17.96
C SER A 180 -4.14 4.76 17.41
N PRO A 181 -3.26 5.75 17.66
CA PRO A 181 -1.88 5.73 17.18
C PRO A 181 -1.02 4.71 17.94
N LYS A 182 0.02 4.21 17.29
CA LYS A 182 1.04 3.34 17.90
C LYS A 182 1.84 4.05 18.98
N ASP A 183 2.22 5.30 18.71
CA ASP A 183 2.92 6.17 19.64
C ASP A 183 2.06 7.41 19.91
N GLU A 184 1.58 7.58 21.14
CA GLU A 184 0.74 8.73 21.55
C GLU A 184 1.45 10.09 21.32
N HIS A 185 2.78 10.07 21.30
CA HIS A 185 3.61 11.26 21.10
C HIS A 185 4.02 11.50 19.64
N GLU A 186 3.85 10.54 18.72
CA GLU A 186 4.12 10.77 17.28
C GLU A 186 3.20 11.86 16.70
N ARG A 187 2.09 12.20 17.37
CA ARG A 187 1.07 13.16 16.89
C ARG A 187 0.77 14.36 17.77
N ARG A 188 1.46 14.55 18.91
CA ARG A 188 1.56 15.93 19.46
C ARG A 188 2.56 16.66 18.59
N GLY A 189 2.11 17.13 17.43
CA GLY A 189 2.90 17.96 16.53
C GLY A 189 3.69 18.94 17.38
N ARG A 190 5.00 19.04 17.15
CA ARG A 190 5.83 20.08 17.74
C ARG A 190 5.03 21.38 17.65
N LYS A 191 4.46 21.85 18.75
CA LYS A 191 4.10 23.25 18.86
C LYS A 191 5.42 23.95 18.56
N ARG A 192 5.48 24.71 17.46
CA ARG A 192 6.58 25.65 17.24
C ARG A 192 6.58 26.52 18.49
N SER A 193 7.47 26.24 19.43
CA SER A 193 7.66 27.05 20.61
C SER A 193 8.23 28.36 20.10
N ALA A 194 7.33 29.31 19.86
CA ALA A 194 7.66 30.71 19.71
C ALA A 194 8.14 31.20 21.08
N THR A 195 9.42 30.98 21.37
CA THR A 195 10.09 31.57 22.53
C THR A 195 11.52 31.93 22.13
N ASN A 196 11.63 33.22 21.81
CA ASN A 196 12.74 34.14 22.04
C ASN A 196 14.12 33.83 21.44
N PHE A 197 14.44 34.66 20.46
CA PHE A 197 15.78 35.06 20.03
C PHE A 197 16.77 35.23 21.19
N HIS A 198 17.98 34.68 21.00
CA HIS A 198 19.20 35.48 21.05
C HIS A 198 20.12 35.06 19.90
N GLU A 199 20.42 36.00 19.01
CA GLU A 199 21.48 35.92 18.00
C GLU A 199 22.85 35.77 18.67
N ILE A 200 23.74 34.95 18.10
CA ILE A 200 25.02 35.36 17.48
C ILE A 200 25.43 34.23 16.50
N ARG A 201 25.81 34.66 15.29
CA ARG A 201 26.13 33.94 14.03
C ARG A 201 27.40 33.05 14.07
N PRO A 202 27.92 32.54 12.92
CA PRO A 202 27.35 31.60 11.94
C PRO A 202 28.34 30.46 11.60
N THR A 203 27.84 29.25 11.31
CA THR A 203 28.64 28.29 10.53
C THR A 203 27.74 27.49 9.60
N TYR A 204 28.07 27.59 8.32
CA TYR A 204 27.57 26.82 7.19
C TYR A 204 26.99 25.45 7.56
N ALA A 205 25.67 25.34 7.48
CA ALA A 205 24.99 24.08 7.27
C ALA A 205 23.98 24.32 6.15
N LEU A 206 24.27 23.74 4.98
CA LEU A 206 23.33 23.56 3.88
C LEU A 206 22.11 22.81 4.43
N ALA A 207 21.12 23.57 4.90
CA ALA A 207 19.93 23.03 5.53
C ALA A 207 18.93 22.61 4.46
N ALA A 208 18.50 21.36 4.62
CA ALA A 208 17.30 20.78 4.05
C ALA A 208 16.11 21.75 4.05
N HIS A 209 15.72 22.18 2.86
CA HIS A 209 14.41 22.79 2.62
C HIS A 209 13.60 21.90 1.67
N GLU A 210 13.16 20.75 2.17
CA GLU A 210 12.05 20.01 1.55
C GLU A 210 10.75 20.35 2.30
N SER A 211 10.16 21.48 1.92
CA SER A 211 8.76 21.80 2.24
C SER A 211 7.91 21.43 1.03
N LEU A 212 7.60 20.14 0.93
CA LEU A 212 6.60 19.59 0.01
C LEU A 212 5.33 19.32 0.81
N ALA A 213 4.38 20.25 0.70
CA ALA A 213 3.04 20.12 1.21
C ALA A 213 2.43 18.78 0.76
N VAL A 214 1.87 18.07 1.73
CA VAL A 214 0.88 17.03 1.52
C VAL A 214 -0.33 17.70 0.86
N MET A 215 -0.65 17.30 -0.35
CA MET A 215 -1.96 17.58 -0.94
C MET A 215 -2.66 16.25 -1.11
N ASP A 216 -3.74 16.12 -0.34
CA ASP A 216 -4.77 15.10 -0.45
C ASP A 216 -5.61 15.29 -1.72
N ASP A 217 -6.26 14.19 -2.08
CA ASP A 217 -7.36 14.02 -3.04
C ASP A 217 -7.05 14.20 -4.53
N ALA A 218 -6.70 13.07 -5.16
CA ALA A 218 -7.18 12.78 -6.50
C ALA A 218 -8.34 11.80 -6.36
N VAL A 219 -9.54 12.32 -6.63
CA VAL A 219 -10.81 11.59 -6.75
C VAL A 219 -10.61 10.37 -7.65
N ASP A 220 -10.98 9.19 -7.13
CA ASP A 220 -11.05 7.94 -7.88
C ASP A 220 -12.08 8.08 -9.00
N GLU A 221 -11.61 8.28 -10.24
CA GLU A 221 -12.39 7.93 -11.41
C GLU A 221 -12.35 6.41 -11.56
N SER A 222 -13.52 5.79 -11.47
CA SER A 222 -13.74 4.35 -11.62
C SER A 222 -13.27 3.87 -12.98
N VAL A 223 -12.07 3.27 -13.02
CA VAL A 223 -11.62 2.45 -14.14
C VAL A 223 -12.43 1.17 -14.11
N ILE A 224 -13.28 0.97 -15.12
CA ILE A 224 -13.99 -0.29 -15.37
C ILE A 224 -12.93 -1.36 -15.63
N GLU A 225 -12.59 -2.13 -14.60
CA GLU A 225 -11.68 -3.27 -14.70
C GLU A 225 -12.32 -4.38 -15.53
N LYS A 226 -11.58 -4.80 -16.56
CA LYS A 226 -11.97 -5.83 -17.51
C LYS A 226 -12.31 -7.15 -16.82
N GLN A 227 -13.40 -7.73 -17.32
CA GLN A 227 -14.09 -8.97 -16.99
C GLN A 227 -13.26 -10.26 -17.19
N GLU A 228 -12.01 -10.33 -16.72
CA GLU A 228 -11.13 -11.51 -16.82
C GLU A 228 -11.02 -12.33 -15.51
N SER A 229 -11.46 -11.79 -14.38
CA SER A 229 -11.31 -12.43 -13.06
C SER A 229 -12.22 -13.65 -12.86
N GLY A 230 -13.47 -13.58 -13.33
CA GLY A 230 -14.45 -14.66 -13.14
C GLY A 230 -14.15 -15.93 -13.95
N GLN A 231 -13.73 -15.79 -15.21
CA GLN A 231 -13.39 -16.94 -16.07
C GLN A 231 -12.20 -17.72 -15.54
N ARG A 232 -11.21 -17.02 -14.95
CA ARG A 232 -10.04 -17.66 -14.34
C ARG A 232 -10.40 -18.50 -13.13
N LEU A 233 -11.28 -18.01 -12.25
CA LEU A 233 -11.73 -18.74 -11.06
C LEU A 233 -12.52 -20.00 -11.43
N ILE A 234 -13.44 -19.88 -12.38
CA ILE A 234 -14.22 -21.03 -12.89
C ILE A 234 -13.28 -22.08 -13.51
N LYS A 235 -12.30 -21.64 -14.31
CA LYS A 235 -11.33 -22.54 -14.94
C LYS A 235 -10.43 -23.24 -13.92
N GLN A 236 -9.98 -22.53 -12.88
CA GLN A 236 -9.20 -23.10 -11.79
C GLN A 236 -9.99 -24.14 -11.00
N PHE A 237 -11.26 -23.88 -10.73
CA PHE A 237 -12.15 -24.84 -10.05
C PHE A 237 -12.26 -26.15 -10.85
N PHE A 238 -12.60 -26.08 -12.15
CA PHE A 238 -12.71 -27.29 -12.98
C PHE A 238 -11.36 -27.99 -13.19
N GLN A 239 -10.26 -27.26 -13.23
CA GLN A 239 -8.92 -27.85 -13.32
C GLN A 239 -8.60 -28.74 -12.12
N LEU A 240 -9.05 -28.37 -10.91
CA LEU A 240 -8.83 -29.17 -9.69
C LEU A 240 -9.58 -30.52 -9.71
N PHE A 241 -10.75 -30.58 -10.38
CA PHE A 241 -11.46 -31.85 -10.61
C PHE A 241 -10.78 -32.71 -11.66
N VAL A 242 -10.34 -32.11 -12.78
CA VAL A 242 -9.71 -32.85 -13.88
C VAL A 242 -8.31 -33.37 -13.52
N SER A 243 -7.57 -32.64 -12.66
CA SER A 243 -6.23 -33.06 -12.22
C SER A 243 -6.25 -34.17 -11.16
N GLY A 244 -7.42 -34.55 -10.65
CA GLY A 244 -7.57 -35.48 -9.53
C GLY A 244 -7.03 -34.96 -8.20
N GLU A 245 -6.72 -33.67 -8.12
CA GLU A 245 -6.17 -33.04 -6.92
C GLU A 245 -7.20 -32.99 -5.79
N ILE A 246 -8.50 -32.98 -6.13
CA ILE A 246 -9.58 -33.10 -5.16
C ILE A 246 -9.61 -34.49 -4.53
N GLU A 247 -9.47 -35.57 -5.32
CA GLU A 247 -9.41 -36.94 -4.77
C GLU A 247 -8.20 -37.10 -3.85
N HIS A 248 -7.03 -36.60 -4.27
CA HIS A 248 -5.83 -36.65 -3.45
C HIS A 248 -5.96 -35.87 -2.14
N ARG A 249 -6.69 -34.75 -2.14
CA ARG A 249 -6.99 -33.99 -0.92
C ARG A 249 -8.03 -34.70 -0.06
N LEU A 250 -8.99 -35.39 -0.65
CA LEU A 250 -10.00 -36.16 0.08
C LEU A 250 -9.37 -37.33 0.84
N ASP A 251 -8.34 -37.99 0.30
CA ASP A 251 -7.62 -39.09 0.98
C ASP A 251 -7.04 -38.71 2.35
N GLY A 252 -6.81 -37.42 2.60
CA GLY A 252 -6.33 -36.91 3.90
C GLY A 252 -7.41 -36.77 4.97
N PHE A 253 -8.68 -36.96 4.62
CA PHE A 253 -9.83 -36.82 5.54
C PHE A 253 -10.35 -38.17 6.03
N THR A 254 -11.07 -38.15 7.14
CA THR A 254 -11.75 -39.35 7.65
C THR A 254 -12.89 -39.76 6.70
N PRO A 255 -13.27 -41.05 6.65
CA PRO A 255 -14.33 -41.52 5.75
C PRO A 255 -15.68 -40.79 5.92
N ALA A 256 -16.00 -40.32 7.13
CA ALA A 256 -17.18 -39.52 7.40
C ALA A 256 -17.09 -38.12 6.77
N ALA A 257 -15.96 -37.43 6.96
CA ALA A 257 -15.73 -36.11 6.37
C ALA A 257 -15.63 -36.16 4.83
N GLN A 258 -15.10 -37.25 4.28
CA GLN A 258 -15.13 -37.51 2.84
C GLN A 258 -16.56 -37.65 2.32
N ALA A 259 -17.42 -38.40 3.02
CA ALA A 259 -18.82 -38.58 2.65
C ALA A 259 -19.60 -37.25 2.70
N ASP A 260 -19.39 -36.46 3.76
CA ASP A 260 -20.03 -35.15 3.92
C ASP A 260 -19.63 -34.18 2.79
N LEU A 261 -18.32 -34.10 2.46
CA LEU A 261 -17.83 -33.28 1.35
C LEU A 261 -18.38 -33.73 -0.01
N ILE A 262 -18.46 -35.05 -0.24
CA ILE A 262 -19.05 -35.60 -1.46
C ILE A 262 -20.53 -35.23 -1.55
N ASP A 263 -21.26 -35.26 -0.44
CA ASP A 263 -22.68 -34.91 -0.41
C ASP A 263 -22.92 -33.41 -0.59
N GLU A 264 -22.03 -32.53 -0.09
CA GLU A 264 -22.05 -31.10 -0.41
C GLU A 264 -21.79 -30.82 -1.89
N ILE A 265 -20.83 -31.52 -2.51
CA ILE A 265 -20.57 -31.40 -3.95
C ILE A 265 -21.81 -31.85 -4.74
N LYS A 266 -22.43 -32.99 -4.36
CA LYS A 266 -23.67 -33.46 -4.98
C LYS A 266 -24.82 -32.45 -4.84
N ALA A 267 -24.94 -31.80 -3.69
CA ALA A 267 -25.97 -30.78 -3.45
C ALA A 267 -25.75 -29.53 -4.31
N GLY A 268 -24.50 -29.23 -4.69
CA GLY A 268 -24.15 -28.12 -5.58
C GLY A 268 -24.46 -28.37 -7.07
N ILE A 269 -24.48 -29.64 -7.52
CA ILE A 269 -24.75 -30.01 -8.93
C ILE A 269 -26.07 -29.42 -9.44
N PRO A 270 -27.24 -29.63 -8.80
CA PRO A 270 -28.50 -29.10 -9.31
C PRO A 270 -28.54 -27.57 -9.33
N LEU A 271 -27.82 -26.89 -8.43
CA LEU A 271 -27.72 -25.42 -8.43
C LEU A 271 -26.91 -24.90 -9.63
N LEU A 272 -25.85 -25.62 -9.99
CA LEU A 272 -25.05 -25.35 -11.19
C LEU A 272 -25.85 -25.62 -12.47
N GLU A 273 -26.61 -26.71 -12.52
CA GLU A 273 -27.50 -27.03 -13.63
C GLU A 273 -28.60 -25.97 -13.79
N GLU A 274 -29.22 -25.53 -12.69
CA GLU A 274 -30.22 -24.46 -12.71
C GLU A 274 -29.61 -23.13 -13.15
N PHE A 275 -28.39 -22.82 -12.70
CA PHE A 275 -27.66 -21.63 -13.11
C PHE A 275 -27.34 -21.63 -14.61
N VAL A 276 -26.86 -22.76 -15.15
CA VAL A 276 -26.58 -22.91 -16.58
C VAL A 276 -27.86 -22.87 -17.41
N ALA A 277 -28.95 -23.50 -16.95
CA ALA A 277 -30.24 -23.47 -17.62
C ALA A 277 -30.87 -22.06 -17.68
N LYS A 278 -30.65 -21.25 -16.63
CA LYS A 278 -31.12 -19.85 -16.58
C LYS A 278 -30.33 -18.92 -17.50
N ASN A 279 -29.06 -19.21 -17.76
CA ASN A 279 -28.18 -18.36 -18.55
C ASN A 279 -28.00 -18.95 -19.95
N LYS A 280 -28.89 -18.60 -20.89
CA LYS A 280 -28.82 -19.03 -22.30
C LYS A 280 -27.43 -18.75 -22.88
N THR A 281 -26.84 -19.76 -23.52
CA THR A 281 -25.61 -19.66 -24.32
C THR A 281 -25.80 -18.61 -25.42
N ILE A 282 -25.03 -17.53 -25.35
CA ILE A 282 -24.98 -16.53 -26.41
C ILE A 282 -24.15 -17.12 -27.55
N GLU A 283 -24.79 -17.49 -28.66
CA GLU A 283 -24.08 -17.86 -29.88
C GLU A 283 -23.37 -16.64 -30.45
N VAL A 284 -22.04 -16.63 -30.34
CA VAL A 284 -21.20 -15.63 -31.00
C VAL A 284 -20.95 -16.10 -32.42
N ILE A 285 -21.66 -15.51 -33.38
CA ILE A 285 -21.43 -15.72 -34.81
C ILE A 285 -20.05 -15.15 -35.16
N PRO A 286 -19.10 -15.96 -35.67
CA PRO A 286 -17.80 -15.45 -36.08
C PRO A 286 -17.95 -14.66 -37.39
N PHE A 287 -17.54 -13.38 -37.37
CA PHE A 287 -17.40 -12.59 -38.59
C PHE A 287 -16.11 -13.04 -39.31
N HIS A 288 -16.27 -13.52 -40.55
CA HIS A 288 -15.19 -13.78 -41.51
C HIS A 288 -14.73 -12.51 -42.22
#